data_AF-A0A935A1Y2-F1
#
_entry.id   AF-A0A935A1Y2-F1
#
_cell.length_a   1.000
_cell.length_b   1.000
_cell.length_c   1.000
_cell.angle_alpha   90.00
_cell.angle_beta   90.00
_cell.angle_gamma   90.00
#
_symmetry.space_group_name_H-M   'P 1'
#
loop_
_entity.id
_entity.type
_entity.pdbx_description
1 polymer ?
#
loop_
_entity_poly.entity_id
_entity_poly.type
_entity_poly.pdbx_seq_one_letter_code
_entity_poly.pdbx_strand_id
1 'polypeptide(L)' 'MKWTDINDIAIELADAHPDVDPTKVNFVDLMNWVKALPGFDDDPKHCGEKILEAIQTAWIEEQE' A
#
# COMPACT_ATOMS: atom_id res chain seq x y z
N MET A 1 -9.71 -7.19 0.00
CA MET A 1 -8.73 -6.34 -0.70
C MET A 1 -7.63 -7.22 -1.24
N LYS A 2 -7.26 -7.01 -2.50
CA LYS A 2 -6.22 -7.73 -3.23
C LYS A 2 -5.10 -6.78 -3.61
N TRP A 3 -3.95 -7.35 -3.95
CA TRP A 3 -2.78 -6.58 -4.43
C TRP A 3 -3.09 -5.69 -5.64
N THR A 4 -4.10 -6.05 -6.45
CA THR A 4 -4.55 -5.27 -7.60
C THR A 4 -5.44 -4.08 -7.25
N ASP A 5 -6.01 -4.05 -6.04
CA ASP A 5 -6.89 -2.97 -5.57
C ASP A 5 -6.02 -1.78 -5.07
N ILE A 6 -5.18 -1.26 -5.97
CA ILE A 6 -4.12 -0.29 -5.68
C ILE A 6 -4.66 0.96 -4.97
N ASN A 7 -5.76 1.52 -5.49
CA ASN A 7 -6.36 2.73 -4.94
C ASN A 7 -6.99 2.50 -3.57
N ASP A 8 -7.76 1.41 -3.39
CA ASP A 8 -8.34 1.07 -2.08
C ASP A 8 -7.25 0.87 -1.02
N ILE A 9 -6.17 0.16 -1.38
CA ILE A 9 -5.03 -0.02 -0.49
C ILE A 9 -4.39 1.33 -0.14
N ALA A 10 -4.17 2.21 -1.12
CA ALA A 10 -3.57 3.52 -0.90
C ALA A 10 -4.41 4.40 0.03
N ILE A 11 -5.73 4.41 -0.14
CA ILE A 11 -6.67 5.16 0.73
C ILE A 11 -6.58 4.64 2.17
N GLU A 12 -6.65 3.32 2.35
CA GLU A 12 -6.59 2.72 3.69
C GLU A 12 -5.23 2.94 4.36
N LEU A 13 -4.13 2.94 3.58
CA LEU A 13 -2.81 3.31 4.08
C LEU A 13 -2.74 4.79 4.47
N ALA A 14 -3.32 5.69 3.68
CA ALA A 14 -3.37 7.12 3.99
C ALA A 14 -4.17 7.38 5.28
N ASP A 15 -5.31 6.70 5.46
CA ASP A 15 -6.14 6.81 6.67
C ASP A 15 -5.47 6.18 7.89
N ALA A 16 -4.79 5.03 7.73
CA ALA A 16 -4.09 4.35 8.83
C ALA A 16 -2.79 5.05 9.23
N HIS A 17 -2.12 5.72 8.27
CA HIS A 17 -0.81 6.32 8.42
C HIS A 17 -0.76 7.76 7.85
N PRO A 18 -1.57 8.71 8.37
CA PRO A 18 -1.66 10.07 7.82
C PRO A 18 -0.38 10.91 8.01
N ASP A 19 0.43 10.60 9.02
CA ASP A 19 1.69 11.30 9.32
C ASP A 19 2.91 10.67 8.63
N VAL A 20 2.73 9.58 7.88
CA VAL A 20 3.81 8.89 7.19
C VAL A 20 3.97 9.45 5.79
N ASP A 21 5.20 9.76 5.41
CA ASP A 21 5.56 10.17 4.06
C ASP A 21 5.76 8.93 3.16
N PRO A 22 4.83 8.62 2.25
CA PRO A 22 4.88 7.42 1.42
C PRO A 22 6.11 7.38 0.51
N THR A 23 6.71 8.53 0.15
CA THR A 23 7.94 8.57 -0.67
C THR A 23 9.17 8.01 0.06
N LYS A 24 9.13 7.99 1.39
CA LYS A 24 10.22 7.49 2.25
C LYS A 24 10.01 6.06 2.72
N VAL A 25 8.86 5.46 2.41
CA VAL A 25 8.52 4.10 2.83
C VAL A 25 9.26 3.09 1.94
N ASN A 26 9.92 2.10 2.55
CA ASN A 26 10.53 1.01 1.79
C ASN A 26 9.47 -0.05 1.45
N PHE A 27 9.66 -0.77 0.34
CA PHE A 27 8.74 -1.81 -0.09
C PHE A 27 8.49 -2.93 0.94
N VAL A 28 9.47 -3.22 1.79
CA VAL A 28 9.29 -4.20 2.88
C VAL A 28 8.26 -3.70 3.90
N ASP A 29 8.35 -2.45 4.33
CA ASP A 29 7.40 -1.85 5.27
C ASP A 29 6.04 -1.67 4.62
N LEU A 30 6.00 -1.18 3.38
CA LEU A 30 4.77 -1.04 2.61
C LEU A 30 4.03 -2.38 2.51
N MET A 31 4.71 -3.45 2.09
CA MET A 31 4.11 -4.78 2.00
C MET A 31 3.57 -5.26 3.36
N ASN A 32 4.28 -4.98 4.46
CA ASN A 32 3.82 -5.35 5.79
C ASN A 32 2.56 -4.58 6.20
N TRP A 33 2.48 -3.28 5.90
CA TRP A 33 1.30 -2.47 6.19
C TRP A 33 0.10 -2.88 5.35
N VAL A 34 0.29 -3.11 4.05
CA VAL A 34 -0.78 -3.62 3.16
C VAL A 34 -1.35 -4.94 3.69
N LYS A 35 -0.47 -5.87 4.10
CA LYS A 35 -0.90 -7.14 4.70
C LYS A 35 -1.57 -7.00 6.07
N ALA A 36 -1.33 -5.89 6.76
CA ALA A 36 -1.96 -5.59 8.05
C ALA A 36 -3.31 -4.88 7.90
N LEU A 37 -3.68 -4.44 6.70
CA LEU A 37 -4.94 -3.77 6.45
C LEU A 37 -6.14 -4.70 6.72
N PRO A 38 -7.20 -4.20 7.36
CA PRO A 38 -8.39 -4.97 7.62
C PRO A 38 -9.06 -5.39 6.30
N GLY A 39 -9.26 -6.70 6.12
CA GLY A 39 -9.88 -7.24 4.91
C GLY A 39 -8.93 -7.44 3.72
N PHE A 40 -7.62 -7.26 3.90
CA PHE A 40 -6.62 -7.75 2.96
C PHE A 40 -6.58 -9.29 2.98
N ASP A 41 -6.79 -9.92 1.82
CA ASP A 41 -6.88 -11.39 1.68
C ASP A 41 -6.32 -11.81 0.31
N ASP A 42 -5.00 -11.64 0.13
CA ASP A 42 -4.31 -12.07 -1.08
C ASP A 42 -2.96 -12.68 -0.75
N ASP A 43 -2.45 -13.50 -1.66
CA ASP A 43 -1.20 -14.23 -1.45
C ASP A 43 -0.01 -13.26 -1.60
N PRO A 44 0.90 -13.15 -0.61
CA PRO A 44 2.09 -12.32 -0.73
C PRO A 44 3.00 -12.73 -1.89
N LYS A 45 2.86 -13.93 -2.45
CA LYS A 45 3.59 -14.35 -3.67
C LYS A 45 3.09 -13.68 -4.94
N HIS A 46 1.89 -13.12 -4.94
CA HIS A 46 1.37 -12.32 -6.06
C HIS A 46 1.85 -10.86 -6.00
N CYS A 47 2.48 -10.46 -4.90
CA CYS A 47 3.08 -9.14 -4.74
C CYS A 47 4.42 -9.07 -5.47
N GLY A 48 4.47 -8.34 -6.58
CA GLY A 48 5.71 -7.94 -7.24
C GLY A 48 6.11 -6.50 -6.89
N GLU A 49 7.37 -6.13 -7.13
CA GLU A 49 7.88 -4.76 -6.91
C GLU A 49 7.03 -3.71 -7.64
N LYS A 50 6.55 -4.02 -8.86
CA LYS A 50 5.66 -3.12 -9.63
C LYS A 50 4.33 -2.82 -8.96
N ILE A 51 3.80 -3.76 -8.19
CA ILE A 51 2.53 -3.55 -7.48
C ILE A 51 2.78 -2.63 -6.29
N LEU A 52 3.85 -2.88 -5.53
CA LEU A 52 4.23 -2.01 -4.42
C LEU A 52 4.56 -0.60 -4.88
N GLU A 53 5.24 -0.46 -6.02
CA GLU A 53 5.49 0.83 -6.66
C GLU A 53 4.17 1.55 -7.03
N ALA A 54 3.20 0.82 -7.59
CA ALA A 54 1.90 1.39 -7.93
C ALA A 54 1.10 1.82 -6.68
N ILE A 55 1.10 1.01 -5.62
CA ILE A 55 0.49 1.35 -4.33
C ILE A 55 1.16 2.57 -3.72
N GLN A 56 2.48 2.62 -3.72
CA GLN A 56 3.24 3.76 -3.21
C GLN A 56 2.91 5.03 -3.98
N THR A 57 2.85 4.95 -5.31
CA THR A 57 2.51 6.09 -6.18
C THR A 57 1.11 6.59 -5.90
N ALA A 58 0.12 5.69 -5.88
CA ALA A 58 -1.26 6.06 -5.56
C ALA A 58 -1.40 6.66 -4.16
N TRP A 59 -0.66 6.14 -3.17
CA TRP A 59 -0.67 6.71 -1.83
C TRP A 59 -0.03 8.11 -1.77
N ILE A 60 1.03 8.35 -2.54
CA ILE A 60 1.60 9.71 -2.69
C ILE A 60 0.54 10.65 -3.28
N GLU A 61 -0.15 10.23 -4.34
CA GLU A 61 -1.19 11.04 -5.00
C GLU A 61 -2.38 11.36 -4.07
N GLU A 62 -2.75 10.44 -3.17
CA GLU A 62 -3.84 10.67 -2.19
C GLU A 62 -3.43 11.63 -1.06
N GLN A 63 -2.14 11.79 -0.78
CA GLN A 63 -1.63 12.70 0.26
C GLN A 63 -1.16 14.06 -0.28
N GLU A 64 -1.10 14.24 -1.60
CA GLU A 64 -0.77 15.52 -2.25
C GLU A 64 -1.95 16.50 -2.24
#